data_AF-A4C420-F1
#
_entry.id   AF-A4C420-F1
#
_cell.length_a   1.000
_cell.length_b   1.000
_cell.length_c   1.000
_cell.angle_alpha   90.00
_cell.angle_beta   90.00
_cell.angle_gamma   90.00
#
_symmetry.space_group_name_H-M   'P 1'
#
loop_
_entity.id
_entity.type
_entity.pdbx_description
1 polymer ?
#
loop_
_entity_poly.entity_id
_entity_poly.type
_entity_poly.pdbx_seq_one_letter_code
_entity_poly.pdbx_strand_id
1 'polypeptide(L)'
;MGEQQTLQPAVEQLKQQLNKLNANRTSKEQAIKFTADSGFNSEVNLEFMAQSGFDTYIADNQFRKRNPLFKDSETYETEQEKRRLKRRNGKPRLFTSEDFHYDETTQTCLCPAGNDMWRSGINVNSHHQQYTRFCGYLKDCKICPLQQQCMRKPPIKTGRQVQFKNDESRKKVSYIDKMKVKIDSPKGRRQYSKRLGSIEPVFGNITVNKGMNKLTLRGQTKVNTQWQLYCLVHNIEKLQNRVH
;
A
#
# COMPACT_ATOMS: atom_id res chain seq x y z
N MET A 1 -0.56 5.94 11.18
CA MET A 1 -0.41 7.41 11.04
C MET A 1 0.54 7.59 9.88
N GLY A 2 -0.03 7.90 8.71
CA GLY A 2 0.47 7.46 7.41
C GLY A 2 1.44 8.45 6.78
N GLU A 3 2.62 7.95 6.42
CA GLU A 3 3.60 8.62 5.55
C GLU A 3 2.97 9.14 4.24
N GLN A 4 1.82 8.60 3.82
CA GLN A 4 1.04 9.05 2.67
C GLN A 4 0.87 10.57 2.59
N GLN A 5 0.59 11.25 3.70
CA GLN A 5 0.31 12.70 3.71
C GLN A 5 1.55 13.57 3.43
N THR A 6 2.76 13.02 3.58
CA THR A 6 4.00 13.81 3.42
C THR A 6 4.53 13.83 1.99
N LEU A 7 3.97 13.01 1.09
CA LEU A 7 4.42 12.93 -0.31
C LEU A 7 4.23 14.25 -1.04
N GLN A 8 3.01 14.79 -1.03
CA GLN A 8 2.67 15.99 -1.78
C GLN A 8 3.53 17.20 -1.37
N PRO A 9 3.65 17.55 -0.07
CA PRO A 9 4.55 18.63 0.36
C PRO A 9 6.00 18.42 -0.07
N ALA A 10 6.52 17.18 0.00
CA ALA A 10 7.89 16.87 -0.39
C ALA A 10 8.11 17.05 -1.90
N VAL A 11 7.15 16.65 -2.73
CA VAL A 11 7.21 16.79 -4.19
C VAL A 11 7.10 18.26 -4.61
N GLU A 12 6.24 19.03 -3.96
CA GLU A 12 6.13 20.48 -4.19
C GLU A 12 7.42 21.20 -3.83
N GLN A 13 8.00 20.90 -2.66
CA GLN A 13 9.30 21.44 -2.25
C GLN A 13 10.41 21.06 -3.23
N LEU A 14 10.44 19.81 -3.70
CA LEU A 14 11.40 19.35 -4.70
C LEU A 14 11.26 20.12 -6.01
N LYS A 15 10.04 20.32 -6.51
CA LYS A 15 9.78 21.11 -7.72
C LYS A 15 10.29 22.54 -7.58
N GLN A 16 10.02 23.19 -6.44
CA GLN A 16 10.52 24.53 -6.17
C GLN A 16 12.05 24.59 -6.19
N GLN A 17 12.72 23.60 -5.59
CA GLN A 17 14.19 23.52 -5.60
C GLN A 17 14.75 23.26 -7.01
N LEU A 18 14.15 22.35 -7.76
CA LEU A 18 14.56 22.06 -9.14
C LEU A 18 14.39 23.28 -10.05
N ASN A 19 13.29 24.02 -9.91
CA ASN A 19 13.06 25.25 -10.66
C ASN A 19 14.11 26.32 -10.36
N LYS A 20 14.50 26.47 -9.07
CA LYS A 20 15.60 27.39 -8.69
C LYS A 20 16.94 26.98 -9.31
N LEU A 21 17.24 25.68 -9.35
CA LEU A 21 18.50 25.17 -9.91
C LEU A 21 18.54 25.22 -11.45
N ASN A 22 17.38 25.06 -12.10
CA ASN A 22 17.26 25.03 -13.56
C ASN A 22 16.95 26.39 -14.18
N ALA A 23 16.80 27.46 -13.39
CA ALA A 23 16.50 28.81 -13.88
C ALA A 23 17.46 29.30 -14.99
N ASN A 24 18.69 28.76 -15.04
CA ASN A 24 19.72 29.12 -16.02
C ASN A 24 20.10 27.97 -16.99
N ARG A 25 19.33 26.87 -17.03
CA ARG A 25 19.63 25.69 -17.87
C ARG A 25 18.44 25.34 -18.76
N THR A 26 18.63 25.44 -20.07
CA THR A 26 17.75 24.85 -21.09
C THR A 26 17.83 23.33 -20.97
N SER A 27 16.97 22.75 -20.13
CA SER A 27 16.98 21.32 -19.87
C SER A 27 16.21 20.60 -20.98
N LYS A 28 16.87 19.64 -21.64
CA LYS A 28 16.24 18.70 -22.58
C LYS A 28 15.00 18.06 -21.91
N GLU A 29 13.92 17.94 -22.67
CA GLU A 29 12.59 17.41 -22.32
C GLU A 29 12.61 15.91 -21.93
N GLN A 30 13.47 15.49 -21.01
CA GLN A 30 13.39 14.15 -20.43
C GLN A 30 12.52 14.18 -19.17
N ALA A 31 11.41 13.45 -19.22
CA ALA A 31 10.56 13.23 -18.07
C ALA A 31 11.39 12.68 -16.90
N ILE A 32 11.47 13.47 -15.82
CA ILE A 32 12.19 13.12 -14.61
C ILE A 32 11.49 11.90 -13.98
N LYS A 33 12.26 10.83 -13.74
CA LYS A 33 11.75 9.61 -13.12
C LYS A 33 11.69 9.77 -11.62
N PHE A 34 10.53 9.48 -11.03
CA PHE A 34 10.30 9.58 -9.59
C PHE A 34 9.93 8.22 -9.03
N THR A 35 10.57 7.80 -7.94
CA THR A 35 10.29 6.52 -7.27
C THR A 35 9.97 6.76 -5.80
N ALA A 36 8.92 6.11 -5.27
CA ALA A 36 8.61 6.17 -3.84
C ALA A 36 8.29 4.79 -3.24
N ASP A 37 8.36 4.74 -1.92
CA ASP A 37 8.03 3.58 -1.10
C ASP A 37 6.55 3.19 -1.12
N SER A 38 6.26 1.94 -0.78
CA SER A 38 4.87 1.47 -0.74
C SER A 38 4.04 2.12 0.37
N GLY A 39 4.71 2.71 1.37
CA GLY A 39 4.09 3.58 2.38
C GLY A 39 3.41 4.82 1.80
N PHE A 40 3.83 5.28 0.61
CA PHE A 40 3.23 6.42 -0.10
C PHE A 40 2.13 6.02 -1.09
N ASN A 41 1.84 4.73 -1.24
CA ASN A 41 0.80 4.27 -2.17
C ASN A 41 -0.59 4.61 -1.61
N SER A 42 -1.25 5.56 -2.25
CA SER A 42 -2.66 5.90 -2.03
C SER A 42 -3.26 6.44 -3.34
N GLU A 43 -4.58 6.35 -3.48
CA GLU A 43 -5.27 6.86 -4.68
C GLU A 43 -5.01 8.37 -4.85
N VAL A 44 -5.12 9.13 -3.76
CA VAL A 44 -4.88 10.58 -3.71
C VAL A 44 -3.46 10.93 -4.17
N ASN A 45 -2.46 10.20 -3.68
CA ASN A 45 -1.06 10.45 -4.05
C ASN A 45 -0.79 10.11 -5.51
N LEU A 46 -1.36 9.02 -6.02
CA LEU A 46 -1.16 8.60 -7.40
C LEU A 46 -1.86 9.54 -8.39
N GLU A 47 -3.04 10.05 -8.03
CA GLU A 47 -3.72 11.11 -8.78
C GLU A 47 -2.87 12.39 -8.83
N PHE A 48 -2.39 12.86 -7.68
CA PHE A 48 -1.48 14.01 -7.60
C PHE A 48 -0.21 13.80 -8.45
N MET A 49 0.42 12.63 -8.35
CA MET A 49 1.63 12.34 -9.13
C MET A 49 1.36 12.22 -10.63
N ALA A 50 0.17 11.77 -11.04
CA ALA A 50 -0.20 11.75 -12.45
C ALA A 50 -0.29 13.16 -13.06
N GLN A 51 -0.71 14.14 -12.26
CA GLN A 51 -0.77 15.56 -12.66
C GLN A 51 0.58 16.29 -12.50
N SER A 52 1.53 15.69 -11.78
CA SER A 52 2.79 16.34 -11.44
C SER A 52 3.77 16.51 -12.61
N GLY A 53 3.60 15.76 -13.71
CA GLY A 53 4.53 15.73 -14.84
C GLY A 53 5.75 14.81 -14.65
N PHE A 54 5.89 14.16 -13.49
CA PHE A 54 6.95 13.18 -13.24
C PHE A 54 6.61 11.78 -13.76
N ASP A 55 7.59 11.08 -14.35
CA ASP A 55 7.47 9.66 -14.68
C ASP A 55 7.57 8.83 -13.39
N THR A 56 6.42 8.63 -12.74
CA THR A 56 6.34 8.13 -11.37
C THR A 56 6.19 6.61 -11.26
N TYR A 57 6.85 5.99 -10.27
CA TYR A 57 6.79 4.57 -9.92
C TYR A 57 6.64 4.39 -8.40
N ILE A 58 5.45 4.02 -7.93
CA ILE A 58 5.15 3.78 -6.51
C ILE A 58 4.55 2.38 -6.37
N ALA A 59 5.26 1.48 -5.69
CA ALA A 59 4.77 0.12 -5.48
C ALA A 59 3.63 0.07 -4.47
N ASP A 60 2.74 -0.92 -4.55
CA ASP A 60 1.83 -1.23 -3.45
C ASP A 60 2.45 -2.31 -2.55
N ASN A 61 1.78 -2.61 -1.43
CA ASN A 61 2.26 -3.63 -0.48
C ASN A 61 2.24 -5.07 -1.05
N GLN A 62 1.61 -5.27 -2.21
CA GLN A 62 1.51 -6.57 -2.86
C GLN A 62 2.46 -6.73 -4.06
N PHE A 63 3.21 -5.68 -4.42
CA PHE A 63 4.11 -5.67 -5.57
C PHE A 63 5.08 -6.85 -5.59
N ARG A 64 5.69 -7.17 -4.44
CA ARG A 64 6.60 -8.32 -4.33
C ARG A 64 5.89 -9.66 -4.58
N LYS A 65 4.62 -9.80 -4.20
CA LYS A 65 3.83 -11.02 -4.42
C LYS A 65 3.48 -11.23 -5.89
N ARG A 66 3.30 -10.15 -6.64
CA ARG A 66 2.99 -10.21 -8.08
C ARG A 66 4.22 -10.44 -8.95
N ASN A 67 5.40 -10.61 -8.35
CA ASN A 67 6.60 -10.95 -9.11
C ASN A 67 6.48 -12.41 -9.60
N PRO A 68 6.59 -12.66 -10.92
CA PRO A 68 6.49 -14.00 -11.50
C PRO A 68 7.43 -15.01 -10.85
N LEU A 69 8.58 -14.59 -10.35
CA LEU A 69 9.56 -15.45 -9.67
C LEU A 69 9.01 -16.14 -8.41
N PHE A 70 7.99 -15.58 -7.78
CA PHE A 70 7.37 -16.17 -6.58
C PHE A 70 6.07 -16.92 -6.87
N LYS A 71 5.63 -16.98 -8.14
CA LYS A 71 4.35 -17.60 -8.49
C LYS A 71 4.33 -19.10 -8.16
N ASP A 72 5.44 -19.77 -8.43
CA ASP A 72 5.59 -21.22 -8.24
C ASP A 72 6.53 -21.54 -7.06
N SER A 73 6.74 -20.58 -6.14
CA SER A 73 7.69 -20.73 -5.04
C SER A 73 7.05 -21.46 -3.84
N GLU A 74 7.29 -22.76 -3.73
CA GLU A 74 6.85 -23.58 -2.59
C GLU A 74 7.41 -23.08 -1.24
N THR A 75 8.67 -22.62 -1.23
CA THR A 75 9.32 -22.08 -0.03
C THR A 75 8.64 -20.80 0.47
N TYR A 76 8.16 -19.95 -0.44
CA TYR A 76 7.44 -18.74 -0.06
C TYR A 76 6.08 -19.04 0.56
N GLU A 77 5.32 -19.96 -0.04
CA GLU A 77 4.00 -20.35 0.45
C GLU A 77 4.07 -21.04 1.81
N THR A 78 5.03 -21.95 1.97
CA THR A 78 5.26 -22.65 3.24
C THR A 78 5.67 -21.70 4.37
N GLU A 79 6.59 -20.75 4.11
CA GLU A 79 6.98 -19.74 5.11
C GLU A 79 5.85 -18.75 5.43
N GLN A 80 5.01 -18.39 4.45
CA GLN A 80 3.78 -17.61 4.67
C GLN A 80 2.84 -18.36 5.61
N GLU A 81 2.59 -19.64 5.36
CA GLU A 81 1.67 -20.42 6.19
C GLU A 81 2.24 -20.64 7.60
N LYS A 82 3.54 -20.91 7.76
CA LYS A 82 4.20 -20.94 9.09
C LYS A 82 3.98 -19.65 9.87
N ARG A 83 4.19 -18.49 9.23
CA ARG A 83 3.94 -17.18 9.86
C ARG A 83 2.46 -16.99 10.20
N ARG A 84 1.55 -17.47 9.35
CA ARG A 84 0.11 -17.40 9.55
C ARG A 84 -0.32 -18.27 10.73
N LEU A 85 0.17 -19.50 10.82
CA LEU A 85 -0.06 -20.43 11.94
C LEU A 85 0.48 -19.87 13.26
N LYS A 86 1.71 -19.34 13.25
CA LYS A 86 2.31 -18.66 14.42
C LYS A 86 1.48 -17.48 14.90
N ARG A 87 0.91 -16.67 13.99
CA ARG A 87 0.01 -15.55 14.38
C ARG A 87 -1.36 -16.01 14.87
N ARG A 88 -1.82 -17.17 14.40
CA ARG A 88 -3.15 -17.71 14.72
C ARG A 88 -3.18 -18.44 16.07
N ASN A 89 -2.03 -18.81 16.63
CA ASN A 89 -1.94 -19.60 17.88
C ASN A 89 -2.88 -20.82 17.82
N GLY A 90 -2.88 -21.55 16.70
CA GLY A 90 -3.72 -22.74 16.49
C GLY A 90 -5.20 -22.49 16.15
N LYS A 91 -5.70 -21.24 16.13
CA LYS A 91 -7.11 -20.94 15.83
C LYS A 91 -7.47 -21.19 14.36
N PRO A 92 -8.64 -21.76 14.01
CA PRO A 92 -9.08 -21.98 12.62
C PRO A 92 -9.22 -20.69 11.81
N ARG A 93 -9.17 -20.78 10.46
CA ARG A 93 -9.34 -19.63 9.56
C ARG A 93 -10.82 -19.25 9.58
N LEU A 94 -11.10 -17.97 9.75
CA LEU A 94 -12.45 -17.47 9.65
C LEU A 94 -12.87 -17.38 8.20
N PHE A 95 -14.17 -17.55 7.95
CA PHE A 95 -14.74 -17.28 6.63
C PHE A 95 -14.46 -15.84 6.20
N THR A 96 -14.04 -15.72 4.94
CA THR A 96 -13.80 -14.51 4.17
C THR A 96 -14.98 -14.24 3.25
N SER A 97 -15.04 -13.08 2.59
CA SER A 97 -16.14 -12.76 1.66
C SER A 97 -16.24 -13.74 0.49
N GLU A 98 -15.13 -14.38 0.11
CA GLU A 98 -15.06 -15.41 -0.94
C GLU A 98 -15.84 -16.68 -0.60
N ASP A 99 -16.06 -16.97 0.69
CA ASP A 99 -16.80 -18.16 1.13
C ASP A 99 -18.33 -17.94 1.08
N PHE A 100 -18.79 -16.73 0.76
CA PHE A 100 -20.19 -16.35 0.69
C PHE A 100 -20.62 -16.31 -0.77
N HIS A 101 -21.80 -16.87 -1.07
CA HIS A 101 -22.32 -16.89 -2.42
C HIS A 101 -23.18 -15.65 -2.65
N TYR A 102 -22.64 -14.69 -3.39
CA TYR A 102 -23.33 -13.46 -3.77
C TYR A 102 -23.74 -13.53 -5.24
N ASP A 103 -25.05 -13.46 -5.48
CA ASP A 103 -25.61 -13.33 -6.82
C ASP A 103 -25.90 -11.85 -7.11
N GLU A 104 -25.16 -11.30 -8.07
CA GLU A 104 -25.26 -9.90 -8.48
C GLU A 104 -26.59 -9.59 -9.18
N THR A 105 -27.17 -10.57 -9.89
CA THR A 105 -28.39 -10.36 -10.69
C THR A 105 -29.62 -10.26 -9.80
N THR A 106 -29.75 -11.18 -8.84
CA THR A 106 -30.85 -11.18 -7.87
C THR A 106 -30.56 -10.31 -6.64
N GLN A 107 -29.31 -9.84 -6.48
CA GLN A 107 -28.81 -9.14 -5.30
C GLN A 107 -29.08 -9.91 -4.00
N THR A 108 -28.96 -11.24 -4.06
CA THR A 108 -29.10 -12.14 -2.91
C THR A 108 -27.74 -12.64 -2.46
N CYS A 109 -27.61 -12.97 -1.18
CA CYS A 109 -26.37 -13.49 -0.62
C CYS A 109 -26.68 -14.63 0.34
N LEU A 110 -26.02 -15.77 0.12
CA LEU A 110 -26.07 -16.94 0.98
C LEU A 110 -24.78 -17.04 1.81
N CYS A 111 -24.92 -17.37 3.08
CA CYS A 111 -23.78 -17.65 3.93
C CYS A 111 -23.25 -19.08 3.71
N PRO A 112 -22.02 -19.40 4.16
CA PRO A 112 -21.46 -20.75 4.07
C PRO A 112 -22.30 -21.85 4.75
N ALA A 113 -23.21 -21.47 5.65
CA ALA A 113 -24.15 -22.38 6.31
C ALA A 113 -25.46 -22.59 5.52
N GLY A 114 -25.60 -21.98 4.34
CA GLY A 114 -26.79 -22.07 3.48
C GLY A 114 -27.93 -21.09 3.81
N ASN A 115 -27.81 -20.30 4.87
CA ASN A 115 -28.86 -19.34 5.25
C ASN A 115 -28.77 -18.03 4.43
N ASP A 116 -29.93 -17.47 4.12
CA ASP A 116 -30.07 -16.15 3.50
C ASP A 116 -29.54 -15.01 4.36
N MET A 117 -29.00 -14.00 3.69
CA MET A 117 -28.57 -12.76 4.30
C MET A 117 -29.39 -11.60 3.75
N TRP A 118 -29.83 -10.71 4.63
CA TRP A 118 -30.58 -9.54 4.21
C TRP A 118 -29.64 -8.42 3.78
N ARG A 119 -30.06 -7.70 2.74
CA ARG A 119 -29.33 -6.57 2.18
C ARG A 119 -29.46 -5.37 3.10
N SER A 120 -28.38 -5.05 3.81
CA SER A 120 -28.34 -3.96 4.80
C SER A 120 -28.00 -2.61 4.18
N GLY A 121 -27.47 -2.56 2.95
CA GLY A 121 -27.20 -1.31 2.24
C GLY A 121 -26.70 -1.53 0.82
N ILE A 122 -27.09 -0.64 -0.09
CA ILE A 122 -26.67 -0.60 -1.49
C ILE A 122 -25.82 0.66 -1.69
N ASN A 123 -24.78 0.58 -2.54
CA ASN A 123 -23.92 1.70 -2.89
C ASN A 123 -23.30 2.41 -1.67
N VAL A 124 -22.93 1.63 -0.65
CA VAL A 124 -22.21 2.18 0.51
C VAL A 124 -20.84 2.62 0.02
N ASN A 125 -20.59 3.93 0.02
CA ASN A 125 -19.31 4.50 -0.38
C ASN A 125 -18.27 4.25 0.72
N SER A 126 -17.20 3.56 0.37
CA SER A 126 -16.03 3.38 1.23
C SER A 126 -14.77 3.46 0.39
N HIS A 127 -13.82 4.31 0.78
CA HIS A 127 -12.53 4.47 0.07
C HIS A 127 -12.68 4.65 -1.46
N HIS A 128 -13.59 5.51 -1.91
CA HIS A 128 -13.89 5.79 -3.34
C HIS A 128 -14.42 4.58 -4.14
N GLN A 129 -14.91 3.54 -3.46
CA GLN A 129 -15.54 2.37 -4.07
C GLN A 129 -16.94 2.17 -3.49
N GLN A 130 -17.83 1.64 -4.32
CA GLN A 130 -19.21 1.36 -3.94
C GLN A 130 -19.37 -0.11 -3.59
N TYR A 131 -20.06 -0.38 -2.48
CA TYR A 131 -20.26 -1.73 -1.99
C TYR A 131 -21.74 -2.01 -1.74
N THR A 132 -22.13 -3.26 -1.98
CA THR A 132 -23.37 -3.84 -1.47
C THR A 132 -23.05 -4.61 -0.19
N ARG A 133 -23.77 -4.30 0.88
CA ARG A 133 -23.57 -4.89 2.21
C ARG A 133 -24.70 -5.83 2.56
N PHE A 134 -24.34 -7.03 3.00
CA PHE A 134 -25.26 -8.02 3.53
C PHE A 134 -24.99 -8.27 5.00
N CYS A 135 -26.08 -8.54 5.73
CA CYS A 135 -26.07 -8.87 7.13
C CYS A 135 -26.81 -10.20 7.33
N GLY A 136 -26.22 -11.11 8.08
CA GLY A 136 -26.89 -12.33 8.51
C GLY A 136 -27.96 -12.01 9.55
N TYR A 137 -29.06 -12.75 9.53
CA TYR A 137 -30.08 -12.65 10.57
C TYR A 137 -29.54 -13.13 11.91
N LEU A 138 -29.87 -12.39 12.98
CA LEU A 138 -29.35 -12.68 14.31
C LEU A 138 -29.85 -14.03 14.85
N LYS A 139 -31.10 -14.39 14.55
CA LYS A 139 -31.69 -15.69 14.91
C LYS A 139 -30.85 -16.86 14.38
N ASP A 140 -30.50 -16.82 13.11
CA ASP A 140 -29.80 -17.91 12.43
C ASP A 140 -28.32 -17.93 12.85
N CYS A 141 -27.70 -16.75 13.00
CA CYS A 141 -26.31 -16.65 13.45
C CYS A 141 -26.08 -17.11 14.90
N LYS A 142 -27.08 -17.01 15.78
CA LYS A 142 -26.97 -17.43 17.19
C LYS A 142 -26.95 -18.94 17.38
N ILE A 143 -27.70 -19.66 16.54
CA ILE A 143 -27.82 -21.13 16.60
C ILE A 143 -26.95 -21.84 15.56
N CYS A 144 -26.17 -21.09 14.77
CA CYS A 144 -25.41 -21.65 13.65
C CYS A 144 -24.26 -22.56 14.14
N PRO A 145 -24.16 -23.80 13.66
CA PRO A 145 -23.06 -24.70 14.03
C PRO A 145 -21.70 -24.19 13.55
N LEU A 146 -21.67 -23.39 12.48
CA LEU A 146 -20.44 -22.80 11.93
C LEU A 146 -20.08 -21.45 12.58
N GLN A 147 -20.70 -21.07 13.71
CA GLN A 147 -20.52 -19.75 14.33
C GLN A 147 -19.04 -19.46 14.66
N GLN A 148 -18.31 -20.41 15.23
CA GLN A 148 -16.90 -20.25 15.62
C GLN A 148 -15.96 -20.07 14.41
N GLN A 149 -16.32 -20.65 13.26
CA GLN A 149 -15.60 -20.47 11.99
C GLN A 149 -16.04 -19.19 11.25
N CYS A 150 -17.23 -18.67 11.54
CA CYS A 150 -17.76 -17.46 10.92
C CYS A 150 -17.37 -16.17 11.65
N MET A 151 -17.35 -16.16 12.99
CA MET A 151 -17.13 -14.97 13.82
C MET A 151 -16.30 -15.28 15.06
N ARG A 152 -15.35 -14.39 15.40
CA ARG A 152 -14.50 -14.55 16.60
C ARG A 152 -15.26 -14.48 17.92
N LYS A 153 -16.38 -13.75 17.92
CA LYS A 153 -17.23 -13.56 19.09
C LYS A 153 -18.66 -13.96 18.71
N PRO A 154 -19.45 -14.50 19.66
CA PRO A 154 -20.86 -14.72 19.46
C PRO A 154 -21.57 -13.42 19.03
N PRO A 155 -22.57 -13.51 18.13
CA PRO A 155 -23.29 -12.33 17.67
C PRO A 155 -24.19 -11.78 18.78
N ILE A 156 -24.01 -10.50 19.12
CA ILE A 156 -24.77 -9.83 20.19
C ILE A 156 -25.92 -9.01 19.61
N LYS A 157 -25.60 -7.98 18.83
CA LYS A 157 -26.57 -7.03 18.24
C LYS A 157 -26.78 -7.24 16.74
N THR A 158 -25.74 -7.66 16.03
CA THR A 158 -25.75 -7.87 14.58
C THR A 158 -25.13 -9.23 14.26
N GLY A 159 -25.67 -9.87 13.22
CA GLY A 159 -25.07 -11.08 12.65
C GLY A 159 -23.82 -10.78 11.83
N ARG A 160 -23.33 -11.79 11.10
CA ARG A 160 -22.18 -11.64 10.22
C ARG A 160 -22.44 -10.58 9.15
N GLN A 161 -21.50 -9.67 8.96
CA GLN A 161 -21.56 -8.66 7.89
C GLN A 161 -20.54 -9.00 6.81
N VAL A 162 -20.96 -8.91 5.55
CA VAL A 162 -20.10 -9.08 4.37
C VAL A 162 -20.38 -7.97 3.37
N GLN A 163 -19.37 -7.61 2.58
CA GLN A 163 -19.42 -6.51 1.63
C GLN A 163 -18.86 -6.98 0.30
N PHE A 164 -19.59 -6.72 -0.78
CA PHE A 164 -19.19 -7.02 -2.14
C PHE A 164 -19.09 -5.73 -2.93
N LYS A 165 -18.04 -5.59 -3.76
CA LYS A 165 -17.82 -4.39 -4.59
C LYS A 165 -18.80 -4.38 -5.75
N ASN A 166 -19.43 -3.24 -6.00
CA ASN A 166 -20.38 -3.09 -7.10
C ASN A 166 -19.66 -2.97 -8.44
N ASP A 167 -20.25 -3.58 -9.48
CA ASP A 167 -19.66 -3.73 -10.80
C ASP A 167 -19.37 -2.38 -11.50
N GLU A 168 -20.20 -1.36 -11.31
CA GLU A 168 -19.94 -0.01 -11.85
C GLU A 168 -18.66 0.62 -11.30
N SER A 169 -18.34 0.35 -10.03
CA SER A 169 -17.07 0.78 -9.44
C SER A 169 -15.88 -0.04 -9.90
N ARG A 170 -16.09 -1.26 -10.44
CA ARG A 170 -15.04 -2.04 -11.12
C ARG A 170 -14.70 -1.47 -12.51
N LYS A 171 -15.64 -0.75 -13.15
CA LYS A 171 -15.44 -0.19 -14.51
C LYS A 171 -14.53 1.05 -14.53
N LYS A 172 -14.42 1.80 -13.42
CA LYS A 172 -13.50 2.94 -13.33
C LYS A 172 -12.10 2.43 -12.94
N VAL A 173 -11.17 2.43 -13.90
CA VAL A 173 -9.78 2.07 -13.65
C VAL A 173 -9.15 3.11 -12.71
N SER A 174 -8.86 2.70 -11.47
CA SER A 174 -8.23 3.55 -10.45
C SER A 174 -6.79 3.92 -10.81
N TYR A 175 -6.27 5.00 -10.25
CA TYR A 175 -4.85 5.36 -10.40
C TYR A 175 -3.94 4.28 -9.79
N ILE A 176 -4.39 3.62 -8.72
CA ILE A 176 -3.73 2.43 -8.17
C ILE A 176 -3.59 1.34 -9.24
N ASP A 177 -4.67 1.02 -9.96
CA ASP A 177 -4.64 -0.06 -10.95
C ASP A 177 -3.78 0.31 -12.16
N LYS A 178 -3.82 1.57 -12.62
CA LYS A 178 -2.89 2.09 -13.64
C LYS A 178 -1.43 1.95 -13.18
N MET A 179 -1.13 2.29 -11.93
CA MET A 179 0.21 2.18 -11.36
C MET A 179 0.67 0.72 -11.24
N LYS A 180 -0.22 -0.20 -10.86
CA LYS A 180 0.07 -1.64 -10.84
C LYS A 180 0.51 -2.14 -12.22
N VAL A 181 -0.30 -1.86 -13.24
CA VAL A 181 0.04 -2.26 -14.63
C VAL A 181 1.38 -1.66 -15.06
N LYS A 182 1.60 -0.37 -14.78
CA LYS A 182 2.85 0.32 -15.11
C LYS A 182 4.06 -0.32 -14.42
N ILE A 183 4.00 -0.50 -13.10
CA ILE A 183 5.14 -0.98 -12.30
C ILE A 183 5.42 -2.47 -12.51
N ASP A 184 4.39 -3.28 -12.81
CA ASP A 184 4.54 -4.72 -13.06
C ASP A 184 5.08 -5.04 -14.46
N SER A 185 5.07 -4.06 -15.38
CA SER A 185 5.75 -4.20 -16.67
C SER A 185 7.27 -4.43 -16.50
N PRO A 186 7.95 -5.14 -17.42
CA PRO A 186 9.41 -5.34 -17.34
C PRO A 186 10.19 -4.02 -17.24
N LYS A 187 9.75 -2.99 -17.97
CA LYS A 187 10.33 -1.64 -17.91
C LYS A 187 10.10 -1.00 -16.54
N GLY A 188 8.89 -1.08 -15.99
CA GLY A 188 8.53 -0.55 -14.68
C GLY A 188 9.32 -1.19 -13.55
N ARG A 189 9.42 -2.53 -13.55
CA ARG A 189 10.23 -3.28 -12.59
C ARG A 189 11.70 -2.86 -12.63
N ARG A 190 12.26 -2.69 -13.83
CA ARG A 190 13.64 -2.22 -14.02
C ARG A 190 13.86 -0.78 -13.55
N GLN A 191 12.90 0.12 -13.71
CA GLN A 191 13.06 1.48 -13.17
C GLN A 191 12.92 1.48 -11.65
N TYR A 192 11.93 0.77 -11.11
CA TYR A 192 11.70 0.70 -9.67
C TYR A 192 12.86 0.02 -8.93
N SER A 193 13.49 -1.00 -9.52
CA SER A 193 14.64 -1.68 -8.90
C SER A 193 15.85 -0.78 -8.68
N LYS A 194 16.01 0.30 -9.46
CA LYS A 194 17.12 1.26 -9.30
C LYS A 194 17.10 2.01 -7.98
N ARG A 195 15.95 2.06 -7.30
CA ARG A 195 15.86 2.71 -6.00
C ARG A 195 16.83 2.08 -4.99
N LEU A 196 17.04 0.75 -5.06
CA LEU A 196 17.93 0.03 -4.14
C LEU A 196 19.32 0.67 -4.18
N GLY A 197 19.89 0.84 -5.37
CA GLY A 197 21.19 1.49 -5.54
C GLY A 197 21.20 3.00 -5.34
N SER A 198 20.03 3.65 -5.31
CA SER A 198 19.95 5.12 -5.20
C SER A 198 19.84 5.60 -3.76
N ILE A 199 18.97 4.98 -2.96
CA ILE A 199 18.66 5.45 -1.59
C ILE A 199 19.27 4.58 -0.49
N GLU A 200 19.42 3.27 -0.70
CA GLU A 200 19.95 2.38 0.35
C GLU A 200 21.41 2.70 0.70
N PRO A 201 22.32 3.03 -0.25
CA PRO A 201 23.67 3.46 0.11
C PRO A 201 23.73 4.76 0.91
N VAL A 202 22.75 5.65 0.73
CA VAL A 202 22.66 6.91 1.49
C VAL A 202 22.35 6.58 2.95
N PHE A 203 21.31 5.78 3.20
CA PHE A 203 20.96 5.33 4.54
C PHE A 203 22.05 4.46 5.16
N GLY A 204 22.65 3.54 4.39
CA GLY A 204 23.75 2.70 4.86
C GLY A 204 24.96 3.52 5.31
N ASN A 205 25.36 4.53 4.52
CA ASN A 205 26.46 5.42 4.93
C ASN A 205 26.09 6.20 6.21
N ILE A 206 24.91 6.81 6.26
CA ILE A 206 24.51 7.63 7.42
C ILE A 206 24.34 6.79 8.70
N THR A 207 23.74 5.60 8.60
CA THR A 207 23.41 4.79 9.77
C THR A 207 24.57 3.91 10.24
N VAL A 208 25.31 3.29 9.31
CA VAL A 208 26.38 2.34 9.62
C VAL A 208 27.72 3.06 9.68
N ASN A 209 28.15 3.71 8.58
CA ASN A 209 29.49 4.30 8.51
C ASN A 209 29.63 5.56 9.36
N LYS A 210 28.59 6.41 9.40
CA LYS A 210 28.54 7.62 10.22
C LYS A 210 27.94 7.37 11.61
N GLY A 211 27.46 6.16 11.88
CA GLY A 211 26.98 5.73 13.21
C GLY A 211 25.66 6.34 13.69
N MET A 212 24.88 7.02 12.84
CA MET A 212 23.58 7.58 13.24
C MET A 212 22.45 6.56 13.06
N ASN A 213 22.43 5.53 13.89
CA ASN A 213 21.36 4.53 13.92
C ASN A 213 20.19 4.91 14.86
N LYS A 214 20.34 5.99 15.64
CA LYS A 214 19.32 6.53 16.54
C LYS A 214 19.44 8.05 16.62
N LEU A 215 18.31 8.71 16.86
CA LEU A 215 18.26 10.14 17.17
C LEU A 215 18.59 10.33 18.65
N THR A 216 19.54 11.22 18.94
CA THR A 216 20.02 11.44 20.32
C THR A 216 19.37 12.64 20.99
N LEU A 217 18.73 13.51 20.22
CA LEU A 217 18.05 14.71 20.70
C LEU A 217 16.55 14.48 20.87
N ARG A 218 15.92 15.28 21.74
CA ARG A 218 14.46 15.29 21.95
C ARG A 218 13.86 16.60 21.43
N GLY A 219 12.69 16.49 20.79
CA GLY A 219 11.98 17.62 20.18
C GLY A 219 12.21 17.71 18.67
N GLN A 220 11.14 17.99 17.92
CA GLN A 220 11.12 17.97 16.45
C GLN A 220 12.21 18.84 15.84
N THR A 221 12.38 20.08 16.32
CA THR A 221 13.39 21.01 15.80
C THR A 221 14.80 20.45 15.96
N LYS A 222 15.15 19.97 17.16
CA LYS A 222 16.49 19.44 17.45
C LYS A 222 16.78 18.17 16.64
N VAL A 223 15.80 17.28 16.58
CA VAL A 223 15.88 16.06 15.74
C VAL A 223 16.06 16.39 14.26
N ASN A 224 15.31 17.36 13.74
CA ASN A 224 15.41 17.78 12.36
C ASN A 224 16.78 18.41 12.06
N THR A 225 17.30 19.26 12.95
CA THR A 225 18.66 19.82 12.83
C THR A 225 19.72 18.73 12.81
N GLN A 226 19.63 17.74 13.72
CA GLN A 226 20.53 16.59 13.72
C GLN A 226 20.47 15.84 12.39
N TRP A 227 19.28 15.52 11.90
CA TRP A 227 19.10 14.82 10.62
C TRP A 227 19.69 15.62 9.44
N GLN A 228 19.41 16.91 9.36
CA GLN A 228 19.93 17.80 8.31
C GLN A 228 21.44 17.91 8.33
N LEU A 229 22.08 17.94 9.51
CA LEU A 229 23.54 17.96 9.64
C LEU A 229 24.17 16.70 9.06
N TYR A 230 23.62 15.52 9.35
CA TYR A 230 24.11 14.26 8.78
C TYR A 230 23.90 14.19 7.26
N CYS A 231 22.77 14.68 6.76
CA CYS A 231 22.53 14.81 5.31
C CYS A 231 23.57 15.74 4.66
N LEU A 232 23.93 16.85 5.31
CA LEU A 232 24.97 17.76 4.82
C LEU A 232 26.33 17.07 4.75
N VAL A 233 26.75 16.38 5.81
CA VAL A 233 28.00 15.62 5.85
C VAL A 233 28.04 14.57 4.72
N HIS A 234 26.96 13.83 4.52
CA HIS A 234 26.84 12.87 3.42
C HIS A 234 27.02 13.55 2.05
N ASN A 235 26.37 14.69 1.84
CA ASN A 235 26.46 15.43 0.57
C ASN A 235 27.86 15.97 0.30
N ILE A 236 28.53 16.51 1.32
CA ILE A 236 29.92 16.99 1.21
C ILE A 236 30.86 15.84 0.81
N GLU A 237 30.76 14.69 1.49
CA GLU A 237 31.53 13.49 1.16
C GLU A 237 31.26 13.01 -0.28
N LYS A 238 30.00 13.07 -0.74
CA LYS A 238 29.65 12.74 -2.14
C LYS A 238 30.27 13.71 -3.14
N LEU A 239 30.34 15.00 -2.82
CA LEU A 239 30.95 16.02 -3.68
C LEU A 239 32.46 15.83 -3.75
N GLN A 240 33.12 15.63 -2.61
CA GLN A 240 34.56 15.37 -2.55
C GLN A 240 34.96 14.20 -3.44
N ASN A 241 34.23 13.09 -3.37
CA ASN A 241 34.49 11.89 -4.17
C ASN A 241 34.19 12.04 -5.67
N ARG A 242 33.61 13.17 -6.12
CA ARG A 242 33.31 13.45 -7.54
C ARG A 242 34.18 14.54 -8.15
N VAL A 243 34.94 15.27 -7.34
CA VAL A 243 35.80 16.39 -7.77
C VAL A 243 37.23 15.93 -8.10
N HIS A 244 37.49 14.63 -8.03
CA HIS A 244 38.71 13.96 -8.50
C HIS A 244 38.38 13.07 -9.69
#